data_AF-A0A975DMD8-F1
#
_entry.id   AF-A0A975DMD8-F1
#
_cell.length_a   1.000
_cell.length_b   1.000
_cell.length_c   1.000
_cell.angle_alpha   90.00
_cell.angle_beta   90.00
_cell.angle_gamma   90.00
#
_symmetry.space_group_name_H-M   'P 1'
#
loop_
_entity.id
_entity.type
_entity.pdbx_description
1 polymer ?
#
loop_
_entity_poly.entity_id
_entity_poly.type
_entity_poly.pdbx_seq_one_letter_code
_entity_poly.pdbx_strand_id
1 'polypeptide(L)' 'MKSRIVFIASCLLLVLSTLAFLTDEYNLWDQNLACDAKCGALGCKGGKLMRSEENLTVACKCNGEHDYLLLIN' A
#
# COMPACT_ATOMS: atom_id res chain seq x y z
N MET A 1 10.29 14.78 -37.76
CA MET A 1 11.12 14.09 -36.75
C MET A 1 10.78 14.49 -35.30
N LYS A 2 10.74 15.80 -34.96
CA LYS A 2 10.37 16.29 -33.60
C LYS A 2 9.06 15.73 -33.03
N SER A 3 7.99 15.67 -33.82
CA SER A 3 6.68 15.18 -33.35
C SER A 3 6.68 13.69 -32.94
N ARG A 4 7.49 12.84 -33.59
CA ARG A 4 7.61 11.42 -33.23
C ARG A 4 8.33 11.22 -31.89
N ILE A 5 9.33 12.05 -31.60
CA ILE A 5 10.08 12.00 -30.33
C ILE A 5 9.18 12.40 -29.17
N VAL A 6 8.36 13.45 -29.35
CA VAL A 6 7.38 13.89 -28.35
C VAL A 6 6.34 12.80 -28.07
N PHE A 7 5.85 12.13 -29.12
CA PHE A 7 4.91 11.02 -28.97
C PHE A 7 5.53 9.84 -28.20
N ILE A 8 6.76 9.44 -28.54
CA ILE A 8 7.47 8.36 -27.83
C ILE A 8 7.70 8.73 -26.36
N ALA A 9 8.14 9.96 -26.08
CA ALA A 9 8.33 10.44 -24.71
C ALA A 9 7.02 10.45 -23.90
N SER A 10 5.91 10.86 -24.53
CA SER A 10 4.58 10.85 -23.89
C SER A 10 4.12 9.41 -23.58
N CYS A 11 4.30 8.46 -24.50
CA CYS A 11 4.01 7.05 -24.24
C CYS A 11 4.88 6.49 -23.09
N LEU A 12 6.18 6.82 -23.07
CA LEU A 12 7.08 6.41 -22.00
C LEU A 12 6.65 6.94 -20.63
N LEU A 13 6.23 8.20 -20.56
CA LEU A 13 5.72 8.79 -19.32
C LEU A 13 4.45 8.10 -18.82
N LEU A 14 3.54 7.71 -19.72
CA LEU A 14 2.33 6.96 -19.37
C LEU A 14 2.65 5.55 -18.87
N VAL A 15 3.63 4.87 -19.48
CA VAL A 15 4.07 3.54 -19.02
C VAL A 15 4.73 3.65 -17.65
N LEU A 16 5.58 4.65 -17.43
CA LEU A 16 6.22 4.86 -16.13
C LEU A 16 5.21 5.21 -15.03
N SER A 17 4.22 6.05 -15.32
CA SER A 17 3.20 6.41 -14.32
C SER A 17 2.31 5.23 -13.95
N THR A 18 1.94 4.39 -14.92
CA THR A 18 1.15 3.17 -14.66
C THR A 18 1.95 2.14 -13.86
N LEU A 19 3.24 1.96 -14.16
CA LEU A 19 4.12 1.10 -13.37
C LEU A 19 4.29 1.60 -11.93
N ALA A 20 4.49 2.91 -11.75
CA ALA A 20 4.58 3.50 -10.42
C ALA A 20 3.29 3.28 -9.61
N PHE A 21 2.13 3.55 -10.23
CA PHE A 21 0.84 3.32 -9.59
C PHE A 21 0.63 1.84 -9.20
N LEU A 22 0.94 0.90 -10.10
CA LEU A 22 0.83 -0.54 -9.82
C LEU A 22 1.75 -0.97 -8.68
N THR A 23 2.95 -0.40 -8.60
CA THR A 23 3.91 -0.71 -7.53
C THR A 23 3.39 -0.21 -6.18
N ASP A 24 2.85 1.01 -6.15
CA ASP A 24 2.28 1.58 -4.92
C ASP A 24 1.03 0.83 -4.45
N GLU A 25 0.13 0.46 -5.37
CA GLU A 25 -1.04 -0.38 -5.08
C GLU A 25 -0.62 -1.76 -4.56
N TYR A 26 0.37 -2.40 -5.19
CA TYR A 26 0.89 -3.69 -4.76
C TYR A 26 1.43 -3.63 -3.34
N ASN A 27 2.24 -2.60 -3.04
CA ASN A 27 2.78 -2.39 -1.69
C ASN A 27 1.66 -2.16 -0.67
N LEU A 28 0.62 -1.41 -1.03
CA LEU A 28 -0.54 -1.18 -0.16
C LEU A 28 -1.30 -2.48 0.12
N TRP A 29 -1.50 -3.31 -0.91
CA TRP A 29 -2.19 -4.59 -0.78
C TRP A 29 -1.38 -5.57 0.07
N ASP A 30 -0.06 -5.63 -0.12
CA ASP A 30 0.83 -6.46 0.68
C ASP A 30 0.80 -6.04 2.16
N GLN A 31 0.85 -4.73 2.45
CA GLN A 31 0.72 -4.21 3.81
C GLN A 31 -0.63 -4.53 4.45
N ASN A 32 -1.73 -4.44 3.69
CA ASN A 32 -3.06 -4.84 4.15
C ASN A 32 -3.13 -6.33 4.45
N LEU A 33 -2.58 -7.18 3.56
CA LEU A 33 -2.56 -8.62 3.76
C LEU A 33 -1.70 -9.00 4.98
N ALA A 34 -0.55 -8.35 5.17
CA ALA A 34 0.29 -8.54 6.34
C ALA A 34 -0.42 -8.10 7.64
N CYS A 35 -1.20 -7.01 7.59
CA CYS A 35 -2.05 -6.56 8.70
C CYS A 35 -3.10 -7.60 9.06
N ASP A 36 -3.86 -8.08 8.09
CA ASP A 36 -4.89 -9.10 8.30
C ASP A 36 -4.30 -10.42 8.80
N ALA A 37 -3.18 -10.87 8.22
CA ALA A 37 -2.51 -12.09 8.64
C ALA A 37 -1.99 -12.00 10.08
N LYS A 38 -1.39 -10.87 10.47
CA LYS A 38 -0.93 -10.65 11.85
C LYS A 38 -2.09 -10.59 12.85
N CYS A 39 -3.19 -9.92 12.49
CA CYS A 39 -4.39 -9.90 13.32
C CYS A 39 -5.04 -11.29 13.44
N GLY A 40 -5.06 -12.06 12.35
CA GLY A 40 -5.52 -13.45 12.34
C GLY A 40 -4.69 -14.35 13.26
N ALA A 41 -3.36 -14.19 13.26
CA ALA A 41 -2.47 -14.92 14.17
C ALA A 41 -2.72 -14.61 15.66
N LEU A 42 -3.26 -13.42 15.95
CA LEU A 42 -3.67 -12.99 17.30
C LEU A 42 -5.12 -13.37 17.65
N GLY A 43 -5.81 -14.12 16.77
CA GLY A 43 -7.19 -14.56 16.97
C GLY A 43 -8.25 -13.50 16.64
N CYS A 44 -7.87 -12.38 16.03
CA CYS A 44 -8.83 -11.37 15.53
C CYS A 44 -9.34 -11.77 14.14
N LYS A 45 -10.57 -11.37 13.79
CA LYS A 45 -11.18 -11.68 12.47
C LYS A 45 -10.54 -10.92 11.30
N GLY A 46 -9.76 -9.88 11.58
CA GLY A 46 -9.08 -9.04 10.61
C GLY A 46 -8.56 -7.76 11.25
N GLY A 47 -7.90 -6.93 10.44
CA GLY A 47 -7.32 -5.66 10.85
C GLY A 47 -7.53 -4.55 9.82
N LYS A 48 -7.34 -3.31 10.26
CA LYS A 48 -7.36 -2.14 9.39
C LYS A 48 -6.02 -1.46 9.45
N LEU A 49 -5.42 -1.28 8.26
CA LEU A 49 -4.22 -0.47 8.12
C LEU A 49 -4.53 0.99 8.45
N MET A 50 -3.76 1.55 9.37
CA MET A 50 -3.76 2.94 9.79
C MET A 50 -2.44 3.54 9.33
N ARG A 51 -2.50 4.39 8.30
CA ARG A 51 -1.35 5.14 7.82
C ARG A 51 -1.44 6.55 8.40
N SER A 52 -0.48 6.94 9.24
CA SER A 52 -0.38 8.32 9.69
C SER A 52 0.42 9.11 8.65
N GLU A 53 -0.20 10.13 8.05
CA GLU A 53 0.44 11.02 7.07
C GLU A 53 1.64 11.78 7.66
N GLU A 54 1.67 11.97 8.99
CA GLU A 54 2.72 12.75 9.65
C GLU A 54 3.99 11.95 9.98
N ASN A 55 3.89 10.63 10.18
CA ASN A 55 5.02 9.84 10.74
C ASN A 55 5.47 8.63 9.90
N LEU A 56 4.98 8.48 8.66
CA LEU A 56 5.28 7.33 7.78
C LEU A 56 5.05 5.95 8.43
N THR A 57 4.44 5.91 9.62
CA THR A 57 4.32 4.70 10.42
C THR A 57 3.09 3.97 9.94
N VAL A 58 3.30 2.77 9.40
CA VAL A 58 2.21 1.88 9.02
C VAL A 58 1.83 1.08 10.26
N ALA A 59 0.69 1.45 10.87
CA ALA A 59 0.13 0.73 11.99
C ALA A 59 -1.05 -0.11 11.52
N CYS A 60 -1.37 -1.17 12.24
CA CYS A 60 -2.47 -2.06 11.95
C CYS A 60 -3.32 -2.18 13.20
N LYS A 61 -4.60 -1.81 13.08
CA LYS A 61 -5.59 -1.91 14.16
C LYS A 61 -6.38 -3.21 13.98
N CYS A 62 -6.22 -4.18 14.87
CA CYS A 62 -7.01 -5.41 14.82
C CYS A 62 -8.41 -5.19 15.40
N ASN A 63 -9.46 -5.68 14.72
CA ASN A 63 -10.82 -5.67 15.25
C ASN A 63 -11.02 -6.90 16.15
N GLY A 64 -10.89 -6.72 17.47
CA GLY A 64 -11.14 -7.74 18.50
C GLY A 64 -11.88 -7.16 19.71
N GLU A 65 -12.01 -7.94 20.80
CA GLU A 65 -12.52 -7.44 22.09
C GLU A 65 -11.59 -6.41 22.75
N HIS A 66 -10.32 -6.42 22.33
CA HIS A 66 -9.32 -5.42 22.69
C HIS A 66 -8.72 -4.85 21.39
N ASP A 67 -8.68 -3.51 21.30
CA ASP A 67 -8.07 -2.79 20.19
C ASP A 67 -6.54 -2.93 20.27
N TYR A 68 -5.96 -3.90 19.56
CA TYR A 68 -4.50 -4.04 19.46
C TYR A 68 -3.96 -3.21 18.31
N LEU A 69 -2.97 -2.37 18.60
CA LEU A 69 -2.20 -1.58 17.63
C LEU A 69 -0.87 -2.30 17.36
N LEU A 70 -0.72 -2.82 16.15
CA LEU A 70 0.49 -3.49 15.69
C LEU A 70 1.26 -2.58 14.74
N LEU A 71 2.54 -2.39 15.01
CA LEU A 71 3.43 -1.71 14.06
C LEU A 71 3.79 -2.69 12.94
N ILE A 72 3.55 -2.29 11.70
CA ILE A 72 4.03 -2.97 10.51
C ILE A 72 5.20 -2.13 10.02
N ASN A 73 6.41 -2.54 10.41
CA ASN A 73 7.65 -1.94 9.91
C ASN A 73 7.88 -2.35 8.46
#